data_AF-A0A2E4FAJ4-F1
#
_entry.id   AF-A0A2E4FAJ4-F1
#
_cell.length_a   1.000
_cell.length_b   1.000
_cell.length_c   1.000
_cell.angle_alpha   90.00
_cell.angle_beta   90.00
_cell.angle_gamma   90.00
#
_symmetry.space_group_name_H-M   'P 1'
#
loop_
_entity.id
_entity.type
_entity.pdbx_description
1 polymer ?
#
loop_
_entity_poly.entity_id
_entity_poly.type
_entity_poly.pdbx_seq_one_letter_code
_entity_poly.pdbx_strand_id
1 'polypeptide(L)'
;MELQMVDRRLEPHDSNQLELKLAYGIATGKRTQRYRVETYLFVPTTLGFTSKSYPPERFYEDTAGFIRLKTPTVALAALADHTQAQSWFEPSQALLQGMLSGESKDAEGLIRRLKLLGCIYRRALRDEMIDVIERFERLPGADQAGAQTGEAELAEELVTFHEQLCGAQERLTALGRQCESPAVEVEVRETWRRIDEYVAIVAEDVSTKLVEVVDERLGSENAEGPLIEARERLAQV
;
A
#
# COMPACT_ATOMS: atom_id res chain seq x y z
N MET A 1 -0.95 31.28 12.47
CA MET A 1 -0.52 29.88 12.69
C MET A 1 -1.49 29.00 11.91
N GLU A 2 -1.31 28.92 10.60
CA GLU A 2 -2.17 28.13 9.71
C GLU A 2 -1.55 26.76 9.52
N LEU A 3 -2.14 25.75 10.16
CA LEU A 3 -1.94 24.35 9.85
C LEU A 3 -3.23 23.66 10.24
N GLN A 4 -4.24 23.70 9.37
CA GLN A 4 -5.48 22.98 9.59
C GLN A 4 -6.24 22.73 8.27
N MET A 5 -5.62 22.02 7.32
CA MET A 5 -6.44 21.17 6.46
C MET A 5 -6.74 19.91 7.25
N VAL A 6 -7.94 19.86 7.82
CA VAL A 6 -8.55 18.63 8.32
C VAL A 6 -9.40 18.08 7.20
N ASP A 7 -8.90 17.05 6.52
CA ASP A 7 -9.75 16.25 5.65
C ASP A 7 -10.62 15.36 6.54
N ARG A 8 -11.93 15.38 6.30
CA ARG A 8 -12.94 14.69 7.10
C ARG A 8 -13.84 13.90 6.18
N ARG A 9 -13.94 12.61 6.43
CA ARG A 9 -14.80 11.70 5.67
C ARG A 9 -15.62 10.86 6.62
N LEU A 10 -16.94 10.88 6.43
CA LEU A 10 -17.87 10.01 7.15
C LEU A 10 -18.38 8.97 6.16
N GLU A 11 -18.20 7.70 6.49
CA GLU A 11 -18.57 6.59 5.61
C GLU A 11 -19.29 5.49 6.39
N PRO A 12 -20.24 4.77 5.79
CA PRO A 12 -20.67 3.49 6.33
C PRO A 12 -19.47 2.52 6.31
N HIS A 13 -19.16 1.91 7.45
CA HIS A 13 -18.15 0.86 7.53
C HIS A 13 -18.76 -0.50 7.20
N ASP A 14 -19.88 -0.80 7.84
CA ASP A 14 -20.73 -1.97 7.59
C ASP A 14 -22.21 -1.62 7.82
N SER A 15 -23.09 -2.62 7.90
CA SER A 15 -24.53 -2.42 8.12
C SER A 15 -24.88 -1.75 9.46
N ASN A 16 -23.98 -1.76 10.43
CA ASN A 16 -24.20 -1.29 11.81
C ASN A 16 -23.14 -0.31 12.32
N GLN A 17 -22.14 0.04 11.51
CA GLN A 17 -21.01 0.88 11.92
C GLN A 17 -20.80 2.07 10.99
N LEU A 18 -20.45 3.21 11.58
CA LEU A 18 -20.04 4.42 10.87
C LEU A 18 -18.57 4.68 11.17
N GLU A 19 -17.78 5.01 10.14
CA GLU A 19 -16.38 5.34 10.25
C GLU A 19 -16.15 6.84 9.98
N LEU A 20 -15.55 7.53 10.96
CA LEU A 20 -15.12 8.93 10.82
C LEU A 20 -13.61 8.98 10.63
N LYS A 21 -13.17 9.29 9.41
CA LYS A 21 -11.75 9.48 9.06
C LYS A 21 -11.37 10.94 9.17
N LEU A 22 -10.31 11.21 9.93
CA LEU A 22 -9.79 12.55 10.16
C LEU A 22 -8.31 12.57 9.82
N ALA A 23 -7.89 13.44 8.90
CA ALA A 23 -6.49 13.63 8.56
C ALA A 23 -5.94 14.91 9.21
N TYR A 24 -4.82 14.79 9.91
CA TYR A 24 -4.16 15.93 10.56
C TYR A 24 -2.73 16.07 10.09
N GLY A 25 -2.31 17.31 9.81
CA GLY A 25 -0.91 17.63 9.56
C GLY A 25 -0.09 17.58 10.84
N ILE A 26 1.06 16.92 10.79
CA ILE A 26 2.04 16.89 11.88
C ILE A 26 2.96 18.11 11.73
N ALA A 27 3.10 18.90 12.79
CA ALA A 27 3.98 20.06 12.82
C ALA A 27 5.44 19.61 12.91
N THR A 28 6.22 19.94 11.87
CA THR A 28 7.66 19.67 11.85
C THR A 28 8.37 20.43 12.98
N GLY A 29 9.36 19.79 13.61
CA GLY A 29 10.14 20.37 14.70
C GLY A 29 9.47 20.33 16.08
N LYS A 30 8.23 19.83 16.21
CA LYS A 30 7.60 19.62 17.52
C LYS A 30 7.67 18.16 17.94
N ARG A 31 8.27 17.90 19.11
CA ARG A 31 8.33 16.55 19.71
C ARG A 31 6.94 16.03 20.11
N THR A 32 6.03 16.92 20.49
CA THR A 32 4.66 16.56 20.90
C THR A 32 3.65 17.49 20.25
N GLN A 33 2.51 16.93 19.86
CA GLN A 33 1.38 17.66 19.33
C GLN A 33 0.09 17.08 19.91
N ARG A 34 -0.86 17.97 20.23
CA ARG A 34 -2.16 17.61 20.79
C ARG A 34 -3.24 18.09 19.83
N TYR A 35 -4.22 17.24 19.59
CA TYR A 35 -5.43 17.55 18.83
C TYR A 35 -6.63 17.24 19.72
N ARG A 36 -7.71 18.02 19.57
CA ARG A 36 -9.00 17.78 20.23
C ARG A 36 -10.02 17.56 19.13
N VAL A 37 -10.72 16.43 19.21
CA VAL A 37 -11.82 16.09 18.30
C VAL A 37 -13.10 16.16 19.11
N GLU A 38 -14.03 16.99 18.66
CA GLU A 38 -15.38 17.03 19.21
C GLU A 38 -16.35 16.58 18.11
N THR A 39 -17.11 15.53 18.42
CA THR A 39 -18.04 14.91 17.48
C THR A 39 -19.45 15.05 18.06
N TYR A 40 -20.36 15.61 17.28
CA TYR A 40 -21.77 15.74 17.62
C TYR A 40 -22.57 14.86 16.67
N LEU A 41 -23.31 13.88 17.19
CA LEU A 41 -24.12 12.96 16.40
C LEU A 41 -25.61 13.21 16.68
N PHE A 42 -26.39 13.42 15.63
CA PHE A 42 -27.85 13.57 15.71
C PHE A 42 -28.49 12.28 15.21
N VAL A 43 -29.10 11.53 16.13
CA VAL A 43 -29.71 10.24 15.85
C VAL A 43 -31.23 10.38 15.88
N PRO A 44 -31.95 10.06 14.79
CA PRO A 44 -33.41 10.10 14.77
C PRO A 44 -34.03 9.21 15.85
N THR A 45 -35.08 9.70 16.50
CA THR A 45 -35.80 8.96 17.54
C THR A 45 -36.46 7.67 17.01
N THR A 46 -36.74 7.62 15.71
CA THR A 46 -37.28 6.44 15.03
C THR A 46 -36.35 5.22 15.06
N LEU A 47 -35.05 5.43 15.30
CA LEU A 47 -34.08 4.34 15.44
C LEU A 47 -34.07 3.73 16.86
N GLY A 48 -34.88 4.24 17.79
CA GLY A 48 -35.04 3.65 19.12
C GLY A 48 -33.86 3.86 20.06
N PHE A 49 -32.90 4.73 19.70
CA PHE A 49 -31.80 5.13 20.58
C PHE A 49 -32.33 6.08 21.67
N THR A 50 -32.27 5.62 22.91
CA THR A 50 -32.63 6.39 24.10
C THR A 50 -31.56 6.16 25.16
N SER A 51 -31.48 7.02 26.18
CA SER A 51 -30.55 6.82 27.29
C SER A 51 -30.78 5.50 28.05
N LYS A 52 -31.94 4.84 27.88
CA LYS A 52 -32.23 3.52 28.43
C LYS A 52 -31.77 2.37 27.54
N SER A 53 -31.92 2.49 26.22
CA SER A 53 -31.57 1.44 25.25
C SER A 53 -30.11 1.51 24.80
N TYR A 54 -29.50 2.70 24.85
CA TYR A 54 -28.13 2.97 24.46
C TYR A 54 -27.54 4.09 25.34
N PRO A 55 -27.10 3.75 26.56
CA PRO A 55 -26.58 4.73 27.51
C PRO A 55 -25.20 5.27 27.07
N PRO A 56 -24.76 6.42 27.62
CA PRO A 56 -23.48 7.03 27.25
C PRO A 56 -22.27 6.10 27.42
N GLU A 57 -22.26 5.28 28.47
CA GLU A 57 -21.18 4.34 28.75
C GLU A 57 -21.01 3.36 27.59
N ARG A 58 -22.13 2.81 27.10
CA ARG A 58 -22.17 1.92 25.94
C ARG A 58 -21.72 2.62 24.67
N PHE A 59 -22.12 3.88 24.46
CA PHE A 59 -21.63 4.67 23.33
C PHE A 59 -20.10 4.80 23.32
N TYR A 60 -19.49 5.05 24.48
CA TYR A 60 -18.04 5.17 24.58
C TYR A 60 -17.33 3.82 24.46
N GLU A 61 -17.92 2.72 24.98
CA GLU A 61 -17.41 1.36 24.79
C GLU A 61 -17.43 0.94 23.31
N ASP A 62 -18.49 1.31 22.58
CA ASP A 62 -18.65 1.02 21.15
C ASP A 62 -17.84 1.98 20.25
N THR A 63 -17.18 3.01 20.82
CA THR A 63 -16.33 3.94 20.08
C THR A 63 -14.88 3.48 20.06
N ALA A 64 -14.40 3.02 18.89
CA ALA A 64 -13.00 2.68 18.70
C ALA A 64 -12.20 3.83 18.04
N GLY A 65 -11.10 4.22 18.67
CA GLY A 65 -10.17 5.22 18.13
C GLY A 65 -8.88 4.60 17.61
N PHE A 66 -8.63 4.71 16.31
CA PHE A 66 -7.37 4.27 15.70
C PHE A 66 -6.56 5.45 15.18
N ILE A 67 -5.30 5.54 15.62
CA ILE A 67 -4.34 6.51 15.08
C ILE A 67 -3.37 5.75 14.18
N ARG A 68 -3.26 6.20 12.93
CA ARG A 68 -2.26 5.70 12.00
C ARG A 68 -1.57 6.84 11.27
N LEU A 69 -0.30 6.65 10.93
CA LEU A 69 0.36 7.49 9.97
C LEU A 69 -0.23 7.22 8.58
N LYS A 70 -0.44 8.28 7.80
CA LYS A 70 -0.79 8.13 6.39
C LYS A 70 0.43 7.56 5.66
N THR A 71 0.27 6.42 5.00
CA THR A 71 1.31 5.86 4.14
C THR A 71 1.63 6.87 3.04
N PRO A 72 2.90 7.26 2.85
CA PRO A 72 3.28 8.18 1.79
C PRO A 72 2.91 7.59 0.43
N THR A 73 2.63 8.45 -0.54
CA THR A 73 2.45 8.03 -1.93
C THR A 73 3.83 7.93 -2.55
N VAL A 74 4.21 6.75 -3.03
CA VAL A 74 5.49 6.50 -3.70
C VAL A 74 5.18 5.67 -4.94
N ALA A 75 5.62 6.15 -6.11
CA ALA A 75 5.45 5.41 -7.36
C ALA A 75 6.29 4.11 -7.33
N LEU A 76 5.83 3.07 -8.02
CA LEU A 76 6.57 1.81 -8.08
C LEU A 76 7.94 2.00 -8.72
N ALA A 77 8.01 2.81 -9.79
CA ALA A 77 9.26 3.20 -10.43
C ALA A 77 10.29 3.82 -9.45
N ALA A 78 9.82 4.61 -8.47
CA ALA A 78 10.70 5.21 -7.48
C ALA A 78 11.23 4.20 -6.45
N LEU A 79 10.49 3.12 -6.20
CA LEU A 79 10.97 1.99 -5.39
C LEU A 79 11.93 1.12 -6.20
N ALA A 80 11.75 1.03 -7.51
CA ALA A 80 12.61 0.27 -8.42
C ALA A 80 13.93 0.98 -8.75
N ASP A 81 13.98 2.33 -8.70
CA ASP A 81 15.18 3.12 -9.00
C ASP A 81 16.15 3.22 -7.82
N HIS A 82 17.46 3.03 -8.07
CA HIS A 82 18.49 3.06 -7.01
C HIS A 82 18.57 4.40 -6.27
N THR A 83 18.42 5.51 -7.00
CA THR A 83 18.66 6.85 -6.46
C THR A 83 17.44 7.32 -5.68
N GLN A 84 16.24 7.13 -6.23
CA GLN A 84 14.99 7.57 -5.62
C GLN A 84 14.61 6.69 -4.43
N ALA A 85 14.85 5.38 -4.50
CA ALA A 85 14.53 4.45 -3.42
C ALA A 85 15.35 4.75 -2.17
N GLN A 86 16.57 5.29 -2.30
CA GLN A 86 17.50 5.48 -1.18
C GLN A 86 16.85 6.18 0.02
N SER A 87 16.05 7.24 -0.21
CA SER A 87 15.36 7.98 0.85
C SER A 87 14.39 7.14 1.71
N TRP A 88 13.89 6.03 1.17
CA TRP A 88 12.97 5.12 1.85
C TRP A 88 13.68 3.96 2.55
N PHE A 89 14.80 3.49 1.99
CA PHE A 89 15.54 2.33 2.49
C PHE A 89 16.67 2.69 3.46
N GLU A 90 17.36 3.82 3.24
CA GLU A 90 18.53 4.25 4.01
C GLU A 90 18.26 4.30 5.52
N PRO A 91 17.12 4.84 6.01
CA PRO A 91 16.88 4.87 7.45
C PRO A 91 16.75 3.49 8.09
N SER A 92 16.20 2.51 7.36
CA SER A 92 16.11 1.11 7.81
C SER A 92 17.48 0.44 7.77
N GLN A 93 18.26 0.71 6.72
CA GLN A 93 19.64 0.23 6.60
C GLN A 93 20.52 0.76 7.73
N ALA A 94 20.42 2.05 8.07
CA ALA A 94 21.20 2.66 9.14
C ALA A 94 20.91 2.01 10.52
N LEU A 95 19.62 1.77 10.83
CA LEU A 95 19.24 1.08 12.07
C LEU A 95 19.77 -0.37 12.09
N LEU A 96 19.65 -1.07 10.96
CA LEU A 96 20.10 -2.44 10.83
C LEU A 96 21.63 -2.55 10.96
N GLN A 97 22.38 -1.66 10.30
CA GLN A 97 23.84 -1.61 10.43
C GLN A 97 24.26 -1.30 11.87
N GLY A 98 23.57 -0.40 12.57
CA GLY A 98 23.78 -0.15 13.99
C GLY A 98 23.55 -1.38 14.86
N MET A 99 22.59 -2.25 14.52
CA MET A 99 22.40 -3.53 15.22
C MET A 99 23.52 -4.52 14.92
N LEU A 100 23.92 -4.62 13.66
CA LEU A 100 24.99 -5.54 13.23
C LEU A 100 26.36 -5.15 13.82
N SER A 101 26.62 -3.85 13.99
CA SER A 101 27.83 -3.33 14.66
C SER A 101 27.74 -3.37 16.20
N GLY A 102 26.54 -3.59 16.76
CA GLY A 102 26.29 -3.53 18.20
C GLY A 102 26.15 -2.12 18.78
N GLU A 103 26.10 -1.09 17.93
CA GLU A 103 25.97 0.33 18.29
C GLU A 103 24.54 0.75 18.64
N SER A 104 23.53 0.03 18.13
CA SER A 104 22.10 0.32 18.35
C SER A 104 21.30 -0.94 18.66
N LYS A 105 20.28 -0.79 19.51
CA LYS A 105 19.29 -1.83 19.84
C LYS A 105 17.85 -1.37 19.59
N ASP A 106 17.67 -0.42 18.67
CA ASP A 106 16.34 0.13 18.35
C ASP A 106 15.53 -0.82 17.43
N ALA A 107 15.23 -2.02 17.94
CA ALA A 107 14.45 -3.03 17.24
C ALA A 107 13.05 -2.52 16.91
N GLU A 108 12.42 -1.79 17.84
CA GLU A 108 11.09 -1.23 17.65
C GLU A 108 11.07 -0.20 16.51
N GLY A 109 12.09 0.67 16.43
CA GLY A 109 12.29 1.60 15.34
C GLY A 109 12.42 0.91 13.99
N LEU A 110 13.21 -0.16 13.91
CA LEU A 110 13.37 -0.94 12.68
C LEU A 110 12.07 -1.67 12.30
N ILE A 111 11.40 -2.32 13.24
CA ILE A 111 10.09 -2.99 13.04
C ILE A 111 9.08 -2.01 12.46
N ARG A 112 8.97 -0.81 13.01
CA ARG A 112 8.06 0.23 12.54
C ARG A 112 8.37 0.64 11.09
N ARG A 113 9.65 0.73 10.73
CA ARG A 113 10.07 1.06 9.37
C ARG A 113 9.85 -0.08 8.37
N LEU A 114 10.10 -1.34 8.76
CA LEU A 114 9.80 -2.50 7.92
C LEU A 114 8.30 -2.58 7.61
N LYS A 115 7.45 -2.36 8.62
CA LYS A 115 5.98 -2.26 8.44
C LYS A 115 5.60 -1.12 7.50
N LEU A 116 6.23 0.04 7.64
CA LEU A 116 6.00 1.17 6.75
C LEU A 116 6.40 0.84 5.30
N LEU A 117 7.57 0.22 5.09
CA LEU A 117 8.03 -0.20 3.77
C LEU A 117 7.04 -1.19 3.13
N GLY A 118 6.58 -2.21 3.86
CA GLY A 118 5.55 -3.12 3.35
C GLY A 118 4.24 -2.41 2.99
N CYS A 119 3.84 -1.40 3.76
CA CYS A 119 2.66 -0.58 3.44
C CYS A 119 2.87 0.31 2.20
N ILE A 120 4.06 0.90 2.04
CA ILE A 120 4.45 1.69 0.87
C ILE A 120 4.41 0.80 -0.37
N TYR A 121 5.00 -0.39 -0.28
CA TYR A 121 5.06 -1.36 -1.36
C TYR A 121 3.66 -1.79 -1.83
N ARG A 122 2.80 -2.23 -0.89
CA ARG A 122 1.42 -2.61 -1.21
C ARG A 122 0.65 -1.47 -1.87
N ARG A 123 0.87 -0.24 -1.40
CA ARG A 123 0.20 0.92 -1.96
C ARG A 123 0.70 1.24 -3.37
N ALA A 124 2.02 1.24 -3.58
CA ALA A 124 2.62 1.49 -4.89
C ALA A 124 2.09 0.51 -5.94
N LEU A 125 2.09 -0.79 -5.64
CA LEU A 125 1.56 -1.81 -6.55
C LEU A 125 0.07 -1.64 -6.84
N ARG A 126 -0.73 -1.35 -5.80
CA ARG A 126 -2.16 -1.15 -5.98
C ARG A 126 -2.46 0.07 -6.85
N ASP A 127 -1.77 1.18 -6.60
CA ASP A 127 -2.00 2.44 -7.30
C ASP A 127 -1.64 2.25 -8.79
N GLU A 128 -0.48 1.65 -9.11
CA GLU A 128 -0.10 1.32 -10.51
C GLU A 128 -1.06 0.32 -11.17
N MET A 129 -1.48 -0.73 -10.46
CA MET A 129 -2.45 -1.70 -10.99
C MET A 129 -3.76 -1.04 -11.39
N ILE A 130 -4.28 -0.14 -10.55
CA ILE A 130 -5.51 0.62 -10.85
C ILE A 130 -5.30 1.45 -12.11
N ASP A 131 -4.20 2.18 -12.20
CA ASP A 131 -3.90 3.03 -13.36
C ASP A 131 -3.80 2.22 -14.66
N VAL A 132 -3.20 1.02 -14.62
CA VAL A 132 -3.12 0.10 -15.77
C VAL A 132 -4.50 -0.44 -16.16
N ILE A 133 -5.29 -0.92 -15.19
CA ILE A 133 -6.64 -1.45 -15.44
C ILE A 133 -7.54 -0.36 -16.06
N GLU A 134 -7.52 0.86 -15.52
CA GLU A 134 -8.28 1.96 -16.08
C GLU A 134 -7.89 2.30 -17.52
N ARG A 135 -6.63 2.04 -17.93
CA ARG A 135 -6.22 2.20 -19.33
C ARG A 135 -6.72 1.07 -20.22
N PHE A 136 -6.71 -0.17 -19.74
CA PHE A 136 -7.36 -1.29 -20.43
C PHE A 136 -8.84 -1.01 -20.71
N GLU A 137 -9.57 -0.49 -19.72
CA GLU A 137 -10.99 -0.13 -19.87
C GLU A 137 -11.22 0.98 -20.91
N ARG A 138 -10.23 1.83 -21.15
CA ARG A 138 -10.29 2.93 -22.14
C ARG A 138 -9.88 2.49 -23.54
N LEU A 139 -9.33 1.28 -23.71
CA LEU A 139 -8.94 0.81 -25.03
C LEU A 139 -10.15 0.71 -25.97
N PRO A 140 -10.02 1.15 -27.24
CA PRO A 140 -11.05 0.92 -28.22
C PRO A 140 -11.24 -0.59 -28.46
N GLY A 141 -12.43 -1.00 -28.92
CA GLY A 141 -12.70 -2.41 -29.24
C GLY A 141 -11.72 -2.94 -30.31
N ALA A 142 -11.43 -4.24 -30.29
CA ALA A 142 -10.41 -4.85 -31.15
C ALA A 142 -10.56 -4.52 -32.66
N ASP A 143 -11.79 -4.31 -33.13
CA ASP A 143 -12.11 -4.00 -34.53
C ASP A 143 -11.91 -2.52 -34.92
N GLN A 144 -11.53 -1.65 -33.98
CA GLN A 144 -11.44 -0.21 -34.20
C GLN A 144 -10.02 0.25 -34.57
N ALA A 145 -9.93 1.27 -35.41
CA ALA A 145 -8.67 1.90 -35.78
C ALA A 145 -7.95 2.44 -34.51
N GLY A 146 -6.70 2.00 -34.31
CA GLY A 146 -5.89 2.37 -33.14
C GLY A 146 -5.84 1.32 -32.02
N ALA A 147 -6.63 0.24 -32.10
CA ALA A 147 -6.59 -0.85 -31.13
C ALA A 147 -5.20 -1.50 -31.03
N GLN A 148 -4.59 -1.85 -32.18
CA GLN A 148 -3.26 -2.46 -32.22
C GLN A 148 -2.16 -1.56 -31.63
N THR A 149 -2.24 -0.24 -31.86
CA THR A 149 -1.26 0.70 -31.29
C THR A 149 -1.42 0.82 -29.79
N GLY A 150 -2.66 0.97 -29.29
CA GLY A 150 -2.92 1.02 -27.84
C GLY A 150 -2.56 -0.28 -27.12
N GLU A 151 -2.75 -1.43 -27.76
CA GLU A 151 -2.35 -2.73 -27.21
C GLU A 151 -0.82 -2.89 -27.13
N ALA A 152 -0.08 -2.38 -28.12
CA ALA A 152 1.38 -2.37 -28.07
C ALA A 152 1.90 -1.45 -26.95
N GLU A 153 1.32 -0.24 -26.80
CA GLU A 153 1.67 0.69 -25.73
C GLU A 153 1.40 0.09 -24.34
N LEU A 154 0.24 -0.57 -24.16
CA LEU A 154 -0.07 -1.24 -22.89
C LEU A 154 0.82 -2.45 -22.62
N ALA A 155 1.21 -3.20 -23.65
CA ALA A 155 2.16 -4.29 -23.49
C ALA A 155 3.52 -3.78 -22.99
N GLU A 156 4.03 -2.68 -23.56
CA GLU A 156 5.26 -2.03 -23.09
C GLU A 156 5.12 -1.53 -21.64
N GLU A 157 3.96 -0.99 -21.28
CA GLU A 157 3.67 -0.54 -19.92
C GLU A 157 3.63 -1.71 -18.93
N LEU A 158 3.03 -2.85 -19.28
CA LEU A 158 3.02 -4.06 -18.47
C LEU A 158 4.41 -4.68 -18.29
N VAL A 159 5.22 -4.67 -19.35
CA VAL A 159 6.63 -5.09 -19.28
C VAL A 159 7.38 -4.17 -18.32
N THR A 160 7.20 -2.86 -18.45
CA THR A 160 7.81 -1.86 -17.56
C THR A 160 7.35 -2.05 -16.12
N PHE A 161 6.06 -2.30 -15.89
CA PHE A 161 5.50 -2.61 -14.57
C PHE A 161 6.18 -3.83 -13.96
N HIS A 162 6.31 -4.92 -14.71
CA HIS A 162 6.97 -6.14 -14.25
C HIS A 162 8.45 -5.89 -13.88
N GLU A 163 9.19 -5.16 -14.70
CA GLU A 163 10.58 -4.81 -14.41
C GLU A 163 10.71 -3.96 -13.14
N GLN A 164 9.81 -3.00 -12.95
CA GLN A 164 9.79 -2.17 -11.74
C GLN A 164 9.41 -2.98 -10.50
N LEU A 165 8.44 -3.89 -10.62
CA LEU A 165 8.03 -4.81 -9.56
C LEU A 165 9.23 -5.64 -9.10
N CYS A 166 9.89 -6.34 -10.03
CA CYS A 166 11.08 -7.15 -9.76
C CYS A 166 12.19 -6.32 -9.11
N GLY A 167 12.52 -5.15 -9.68
CA GLY A 167 13.54 -4.26 -9.12
C GLY A 167 13.22 -3.78 -7.70
N ALA A 168 11.94 -3.53 -7.41
CA ALA A 168 11.52 -3.15 -6.06
C ALA A 168 11.56 -4.34 -5.07
N GLN A 169 11.20 -5.56 -5.50
CA GLN A 169 11.32 -6.79 -4.68
C GLN A 169 12.77 -7.12 -4.36
N GLU A 170 13.67 -7.00 -5.35
CA GLU A 170 15.10 -7.26 -5.17
C GLU A 170 15.70 -6.38 -4.09
N ARG A 171 15.34 -5.09 -4.08
CA ARG A 171 15.80 -4.14 -3.04
C ARG A 171 15.27 -4.48 -1.66
N LEU A 172 13.99 -4.80 -1.56
CA LEU A 172 13.39 -5.21 -0.30
C LEU A 172 14.05 -6.48 0.24
N THR A 173 14.25 -7.46 -0.63
CA THR A 173 14.95 -8.72 -0.31
C THR A 173 16.40 -8.47 0.11
N ALA A 174 17.11 -7.54 -0.54
CA ALA A 174 18.49 -7.20 -0.18
C ALA A 174 18.60 -6.60 1.24
N LEU A 175 17.61 -5.79 1.66
CA LEU A 175 17.48 -5.33 3.04
C LEU A 175 17.12 -6.49 3.98
N GLY A 176 16.19 -7.34 3.56
CA GLY A 176 15.69 -8.47 4.31
C GLY A 176 16.72 -9.55 4.65
N ARG A 177 17.62 -9.87 3.70
CA ARG A 177 18.73 -10.81 3.91
C ARG A 177 19.60 -10.40 5.10
N GLN A 178 19.79 -9.10 5.32
CA GLN A 178 20.54 -8.60 6.46
C GLN A 178 19.74 -8.71 7.77
N CYS A 179 18.41 -8.61 7.71
CA CYS A 179 17.54 -8.80 8.86
C CYS A 179 17.63 -10.23 9.41
N GLU A 180 17.85 -11.23 8.55
CA GLU A 180 18.00 -12.65 8.94
C GLU A 180 19.28 -12.98 9.72
N SER A 181 20.20 -12.03 9.88
CA SER A 181 21.42 -12.23 10.66
C SER A 181 21.12 -12.68 12.10
N PRO A 182 21.88 -13.63 12.67
CA PRO A 182 21.77 -14.01 14.09
C PRO A 182 21.99 -12.86 15.06
N ALA A 183 22.74 -11.82 14.65
CA ALA A 183 23.02 -10.64 15.45
C ALA A 183 21.81 -9.69 15.58
N VAL A 184 20.81 -9.84 14.72
CA VAL A 184 19.56 -9.06 14.75
C VAL A 184 18.59 -9.69 15.77
N GLU A 185 17.73 -8.88 16.37
CA GLU A 185 16.75 -9.37 17.34
C GLU A 185 15.68 -10.28 16.69
N VAL A 186 15.17 -11.26 17.46
CA VAL A 186 14.19 -12.25 16.96
C VAL A 186 12.94 -11.57 16.41
N GLU A 187 12.43 -10.55 17.11
CA GLU A 187 11.21 -9.84 16.69
C GLU A 187 11.37 -9.12 15.35
N VAL A 188 12.57 -8.61 15.05
CA VAL A 188 12.88 -7.99 13.75
C VAL A 188 12.88 -9.05 12.66
N ARG A 189 13.51 -10.22 12.89
CA ARG A 189 13.50 -11.35 11.95
C ARG A 189 12.09 -11.83 11.65
N GLU A 190 11.28 -12.05 12.67
CA GLU A 190 9.89 -12.48 12.51
C GLU A 190 9.06 -11.43 11.78
N THR A 191 9.26 -10.15 12.10
CA THR A 191 8.59 -9.05 11.39
C THR A 191 9.01 -9.02 9.92
N TRP A 192 10.31 -9.13 9.63
CA TRP A 192 10.82 -9.20 8.26
C TRP A 192 10.15 -10.33 7.47
N ARG A 193 10.12 -11.56 7.99
CA ARG A 193 9.50 -12.71 7.31
C ARG A 193 8.03 -12.48 6.99
N ARG A 194 7.28 -11.87 7.91
CA ARG A 194 5.87 -11.50 7.66
C ARG A 194 5.74 -10.41 6.59
N ILE A 195 6.67 -9.46 6.53
CA ILE A 195 6.67 -8.41 5.52
C ILE A 195 7.03 -8.99 4.14
N ASP A 196 8.01 -9.90 4.10
CA ASP A 196 8.41 -10.62 2.88
C ASP A 196 7.25 -11.43 2.30
N GLU A 197 6.63 -12.28 3.13
CA GLU A 197 5.43 -13.04 2.77
C GLU A 197 4.28 -12.12 2.31
N TYR A 198 4.01 -11.06 3.08
CA TYR A 198 2.96 -10.11 2.75
C TYR A 198 3.20 -9.42 1.40
N VAL A 199 4.44 -9.02 1.11
CA VAL A 199 4.81 -8.38 -0.15
C VAL A 199 4.70 -9.36 -1.32
N ALA A 200 5.13 -10.61 -1.14
CA ALA A 200 4.99 -11.65 -2.15
C ALA A 200 3.51 -11.89 -2.49
N ILE A 201 2.64 -12.07 -1.49
CA ILE A 201 1.20 -12.27 -1.70
C ILE A 201 0.58 -11.07 -2.44
N VAL A 202 0.98 -9.85 -2.10
CA VAL A 202 0.44 -8.66 -2.76
C VAL A 202 0.93 -8.55 -4.21
N ALA A 203 2.18 -8.89 -4.49
CA ALA A 203 2.71 -8.93 -5.85
C ALA A 203 1.96 -9.97 -6.69
N GLU A 204 1.76 -11.17 -6.15
CA GLU A 204 1.01 -12.24 -6.79
C GLU A 204 -0.46 -11.84 -7.07
N ASP A 205 -1.16 -11.26 -6.09
CA ASP A 205 -2.54 -10.79 -6.24
C ASP A 205 -2.68 -9.72 -7.35
N VAL A 206 -1.72 -8.78 -7.41
CA VAL A 206 -1.71 -7.73 -8.43
C VAL A 206 -1.41 -8.32 -9.80
N SER A 207 -0.37 -9.14 -9.92
CA SER A 207 0.00 -9.78 -11.19
C SER A 207 -1.11 -10.68 -11.72
N THR A 208 -1.77 -11.44 -10.84
CA THR A 208 -2.93 -12.28 -11.20
C THR A 208 -4.05 -11.44 -11.79
N LYS A 209 -4.43 -10.32 -11.16
CA LYS A 209 -5.46 -9.42 -11.68
C LYS A 209 -5.10 -8.82 -13.03
N LEU A 210 -3.84 -8.45 -13.22
CA LEU A 210 -3.39 -7.92 -14.52
C LEU A 210 -3.41 -9.02 -15.60
N VAL A 211 -3.04 -10.26 -15.27
CA VAL A 211 -3.16 -11.41 -16.17
C VAL A 211 -4.63 -11.67 -16.53
N GLU A 212 -5.55 -11.63 -15.57
CA GLU A 212 -6.99 -11.80 -15.81
C GLU A 212 -7.51 -10.73 -16.80
N VAL A 213 -7.13 -9.46 -16.60
CA VAL A 213 -7.53 -8.36 -17.49
C VAL A 213 -6.96 -8.53 -18.90
N VAL A 214 -5.72 -9.00 -19.02
CA VAL A 214 -5.11 -9.30 -20.31
C VAL A 214 -5.81 -10.49 -20.99
N ASP A 215 -6.14 -11.55 -20.23
CA ASP A 215 -6.84 -12.73 -20.75
C ASP A 215 -8.25 -12.41 -21.24
N GLU A 216 -9.00 -11.59 -20.49
CA GLU A 216 -10.30 -11.07 -20.91
C GLU A 216 -10.21 -10.28 -22.21
N ARG A 217 -9.12 -9.52 -22.40
CA ARG A 217 -8.89 -8.73 -23.62
C ARG A 217 -8.49 -9.59 -24.82
N LEU A 218 -7.63 -10.58 -24.62
CA LEU A 218 -7.13 -11.46 -25.69
C LEU A 218 -8.21 -12.43 -26.20
N GLY A 219 -9.20 -12.78 -25.36
CA GLY A 219 -10.21 -13.76 -25.72
C GLY A 219 -9.67 -15.19 -25.80
N SER A 220 -10.54 -16.15 -26.15
CA SER A 220 -10.26 -17.59 -26.03
C SER A 220 -9.40 -18.20 -27.15
N GLU A 221 -9.05 -17.46 -28.20
CA GLU A 221 -8.43 -18.02 -29.41
C GLU A 221 -7.12 -17.32 -29.78
N ASN A 222 -6.02 -18.09 -29.75
CA ASN A 222 -4.75 -17.90 -30.45
C ASN A 222 -4.43 -16.45 -30.87
N ALA A 223 -4.35 -15.55 -29.89
CA ALA A 223 -3.72 -14.28 -30.14
C ALA A 223 -2.22 -14.54 -30.39
N GLU A 224 -1.63 -13.83 -31.35
CA GLU A 224 -0.19 -13.57 -31.41
C GLU A 224 -0.06 -12.06 -31.23
N GLY A 225 0.78 -11.60 -30.32
CA GLY A 225 0.89 -10.16 -30.08
C GLY A 225 1.68 -9.78 -28.82
N PRO A 226 2.00 -8.49 -28.68
CA PRO A 226 2.89 -7.99 -27.62
C PRO A 226 2.29 -8.19 -26.21
N LEU A 227 0.96 -8.25 -26.08
CA LEU A 227 0.27 -8.50 -24.82
C LEU A 227 0.52 -9.91 -24.25
N ILE A 228 0.85 -10.90 -25.08
CA ILE A 228 1.10 -12.28 -24.62
C ILE A 228 2.44 -12.37 -23.91
N GLU A 229 3.47 -11.74 -24.47
CA GLU A 229 4.78 -11.68 -23.82
C GLU A 229 4.65 -10.96 -22.46
N ALA A 230 3.91 -9.85 -22.43
CA ALA A 230 3.65 -9.12 -21.18
C ALA A 230 2.90 -10.00 -20.15
N ARG A 231 1.86 -10.72 -20.59
CA ARG A 231 1.11 -11.68 -19.77
C ARG A 231 2.00 -12.78 -19.21
N GLU A 232 2.85 -13.38 -20.03
CA GLU A 232 3.77 -14.45 -19.61
C GLU A 232 4.75 -13.98 -18.55
N ARG A 233 5.26 -12.75 -18.66
CA ARG A 233 6.12 -12.15 -17.63
C ARG A 233 5.37 -11.92 -16.32
N LEU A 234 4.14 -11.42 -16.36
CA LEU A 234 3.32 -11.23 -15.17
C LEU A 234 3.00 -12.56 -14.46
N ALA A 235 2.80 -13.63 -15.22
CA ALA A 235 2.53 -14.97 -14.67
C ALA A 235 3.76 -15.64 -14.01
N GLN A 236 4.95 -15.03 -14.12
CA GLN A 236 6.19 -15.52 -13.49
C GLN A 236 6.52 -14.85 -12.15
N VAL A 237 5.72 -13.86 -11.73
CA VAL A 237 5.82 -13.20 -10.43
C VAL A 237 5.37 -14.15 -9.33
#